data_AF-A0A443AAA6-F1
#
_entry.id   AF-A0A443AAA6-F1
#
_cell.length_a   1.000
_cell.length_b   1.000
_cell.length_c   1.000
_cell.angle_alpha   90.00
_cell.angle_beta   90.00
_cell.angle_gamma   90.00
#
_symmetry.space_group_name_H-M   'P 1'
#
loop_
_entity.id
_entity.type
_entity.pdbx_description
1 polymer ?
#
loop_
_entity_poly.entity_id
_entity_poly.type
_entity_poly.pdbx_seq_one_letter_code
_entity_poly.pdbx_strand_id
1 'polypeptide(L)'
;MWYYAKGKEHVGPLPNDELAALIRSGAVNAATLVWNEDMPNWARLSEVPSLLELVPKRPPPLPGSRPVPPVVATSTSKDVPQLQDVPLAGPWIRFFARCLDIWLATIVVTLSLGVVLTLYFPSAMLALNGTNEQVLGLVLLPLIMILLALFAASFGNTVGKAIFGIKVRNLTDRGSLVYFLKREMRVWTEGLAIGIPFIALFTQGSQFRKVSAGQPASYDVGRGRVEARPTSAFRKLLGVLTLVALVGGYVSFILYSEEQGRQDLQSFSWRNPITQKTTLFAGVWHPKDIEAKGGDLFYFSADSLLTEALFGHEKLGASGIDPQAYATAIQQAISENFTVATDWQPVTVRGRPALRAYGSSRTDASVDFQVTIAIDGEDAWRTLVFARGRKVDDTPLGRAFVEAAFSSI
;
A
#
# COMPACT_ATOMS: atom_id res chain seq x y z
N MET A 1 64.51 15.05 17.82
CA MET A 1 63.06 14.77 17.66
C MET A 1 62.80 14.34 16.23
N TRP A 2 61.80 13.51 15.98
CA TRP A 2 61.45 12.99 14.66
C TRP A 2 60.07 13.45 14.19
N TYR A 3 59.92 13.51 12.88
CA TYR A 3 58.65 13.70 12.20
C TYR A 3 58.46 12.57 11.18
N TYR A 4 57.22 12.15 10.96
CA TYR A 4 56.89 11.20 9.90
C TYR A 4 55.71 11.70 9.04
N ALA A 5 55.69 11.28 7.77
CA ALA A 5 54.62 11.66 6.85
C ALA A 5 53.41 10.74 6.99
N LYS A 6 52.22 11.34 7.15
CA LYS A 6 50.92 10.66 7.14
C LYS A 6 50.05 11.27 6.05
N GLY A 7 50.13 10.71 4.84
CA GLY A 7 49.46 11.28 3.67
C GLY A 7 50.19 12.53 3.17
N LYS A 8 49.52 13.69 3.20
CA LYS A 8 50.10 15.00 2.83
C LYS A 8 50.54 15.85 4.03
N GLU A 9 50.32 15.37 5.25
CA GLU A 9 50.68 16.06 6.49
C GLU A 9 51.89 15.38 7.16
N HIS A 10 52.66 16.15 7.92
CA HIS A 10 53.69 15.62 8.82
C HIS A 10 53.17 15.55 10.26
N VAL A 11 53.59 14.52 10.99
CA VAL A 11 53.25 14.33 12.40
C VAL A 11 54.54 14.35 13.22
N GLY A 12 54.61 15.24 14.20
CA GLY A 12 55.74 15.45 15.11
C GLY A 12 55.74 16.85 15.73
N PRO A 13 56.74 17.20 16.56
CA PRO A 13 57.93 16.42 16.89
C PRO A 13 57.66 15.26 17.87
N LEU A 14 58.22 14.08 17.59
CA LEU A 14 58.15 12.88 18.43
C LEU A 14 59.54 12.53 19.01
N PRO A 15 59.65 12.08 20.27
CA PRO A 15 60.88 11.50 20.79
C PRO A 15 61.18 10.14 20.12
N ASN A 16 62.44 9.70 20.18
CA ASN A 16 62.90 8.45 19.54
C ASN A 16 62.08 7.23 19.96
N ASP A 17 61.72 7.13 21.24
CA ASP A 17 61.01 5.97 21.79
C ASP A 17 59.57 5.87 21.26
N GLU A 18 58.92 7.00 21.04
CA GLU A 18 57.54 7.07 20.52
C GLU A 18 57.51 6.71 19.03
N LEU A 19 58.48 7.20 18.25
CA LEU A 19 58.65 6.75 16.86
C LEU A 19 58.95 5.24 16.80
N ALA A 20 59.81 4.73 17.69
CA ALA A 20 60.12 3.30 17.76
C ALA A 20 58.89 2.44 18.12
N ALA A 21 57.97 2.95 18.94
CA ALA A 21 56.69 2.28 19.23
C ALA A 21 55.78 2.26 17.99
N LEU A 22 55.72 3.36 17.24
CA LEU A 22 54.96 3.44 15.98
C LEU A 22 55.50 2.49 14.90
N ILE A 23 56.82 2.32 14.80
CA ILE A 23 57.45 1.36 13.90
C ILE A 23 57.10 -0.08 14.30
N ARG A 24 57.22 -0.40 15.60
CA ARG A 24 56.89 -1.74 16.13
C ARG A 24 55.41 -2.10 15.97
N SER A 25 54.51 -1.13 16.09
CA SER A 25 53.07 -1.31 15.88
C SER A 25 52.65 -1.44 14.40
N GLY A 26 53.57 -1.12 13.46
CA GLY A 26 53.31 -1.12 12.02
C GLY A 26 52.57 0.12 11.50
N ALA A 27 52.29 1.12 12.35
CA ALA A 27 51.70 2.40 11.97
C ALA A 27 52.66 3.24 11.09
N VAL A 28 53.96 3.08 11.30
CA VAL A 28 55.05 3.61 10.47
C VAL A 28 55.83 2.41 9.94
N ASN A 29 56.10 2.37 8.63
CA ASN A 29 56.79 1.23 8.00
C ASN A 29 58.01 1.69 7.19
N ALA A 30 58.75 0.74 6.61
CA ALA A 30 59.98 0.99 5.86
C ALA A 30 59.83 2.01 4.71
N ALA A 31 58.62 2.16 4.15
CA ALA A 31 58.35 3.11 3.06
C ALA A 31 57.88 4.50 3.55
N THR A 32 57.61 4.67 4.85
CA THR A 32 57.19 5.95 5.41
C THR A 32 58.33 6.96 5.37
N LEU A 33 58.05 8.18 4.93
CA LEU A 33 59.01 9.28 4.97
C LEU A 33 59.17 9.77 6.41
N VAL A 34 60.41 9.89 6.85
CA VAL A 34 60.80 10.39 8.17
C VAL A 34 61.81 11.51 8.02
N TRP A 35 61.84 12.41 9.00
CA TRP A 35 62.75 13.54 9.02
C TRP A 35 63.12 13.93 10.45
N ASN A 36 64.34 14.41 10.66
CA ASN A 36 64.80 15.04 11.89
C ASN A 36 65.70 16.24 11.55
N GLU A 37 66.06 17.03 12.56
CA GLU A 37 66.87 18.25 12.39
C GLU A 37 68.27 18.02 11.78
N ASP A 38 68.80 16.79 11.90
CA ASP A 38 70.11 16.41 11.35
C ASP A 38 70.04 15.99 9.87
N MET A 39 68.84 15.99 9.26
CA MET A 39 68.62 15.56 7.89
C MET A 39 68.33 16.72 6.94
N PRO A 40 69.02 16.81 5.78
CA PRO A 40 68.79 17.89 4.82
C PRO A 40 67.43 17.76 4.09
N ASN A 41 66.91 16.54 3.94
CA ASN A 41 65.64 16.25 3.27
C ASN A 41 64.91 15.09 3.97
N TRP A 42 63.60 14.99 3.73
CA TRP A 42 62.82 13.81 4.12
C TRP A 42 63.39 12.55 3.44
N ALA A 43 63.64 11.51 4.22
CA ALA A 43 64.16 10.23 3.73
C ALA A 43 63.16 9.11 4.03
N ARG A 44 63.16 8.03 3.23
CA ARG A 44 62.36 6.84 3.60
C ARG A 44 62.98 6.19 4.82
N LEU A 45 62.15 5.64 5.72
CA LEU A 45 62.64 4.94 6.91
C LEU A 45 63.65 3.84 6.56
N SER A 46 63.48 3.15 5.43
CA SER A 46 64.42 2.15 4.92
C SER A 46 65.81 2.69 4.58
N GLU A 47 65.94 3.98 4.32
CA GLU A 47 67.19 4.67 3.98
C GLU A 47 67.88 5.24 5.23
N VAL A 48 67.26 5.11 6.41
CA VAL A 48 67.81 5.56 7.69
C VAL A 48 68.29 4.33 8.49
N PRO A 49 69.61 4.03 8.50
CA PRO A 49 70.12 2.80 9.11
C PRO A 49 69.69 2.60 10.57
N SER A 50 69.65 3.67 11.36
CA SER A 50 69.26 3.64 12.78
C SER A 50 67.80 3.29 13.02
N LEU A 51 66.89 3.53 12.07
CA LEU A 51 65.47 3.19 12.18
C LEU A 51 65.12 1.87 11.48
N LEU A 52 65.92 1.46 10.49
CA LEU A 52 65.73 0.21 9.77
C LEU A 52 65.84 -1.02 10.71
N GLU A 53 66.72 -0.97 11.71
CA GLU A 53 66.87 -2.03 12.71
C GLU A 53 65.60 -2.27 13.56
N LEU A 54 64.76 -1.24 13.69
CA LEU A 54 63.52 -1.30 14.47
C LEU A 54 62.33 -1.88 13.67
N VAL A 55 62.49 -2.07 12.35
CA VAL A 55 61.44 -2.64 11.50
C VAL A 55 61.34 -4.15 11.74
N PRO A 56 60.17 -4.70 12.11
CA PRO A 56 60.01 -6.13 12.31
C PRO A 56 60.37 -6.93 11.04
N LYS A 57 61.44 -7.73 11.10
CA LYS A 57 61.82 -8.65 10.02
C LYS A 57 60.75 -9.75 9.91
N ARG A 58 60.04 -9.79 8.79
CA ARG A 58 59.07 -10.88 8.55
C ARG A 58 59.82 -12.19 8.29
N PRO A 59 59.35 -13.33 8.83
CA PRO A 59 59.93 -14.63 8.51
C PRO A 59 59.81 -14.90 7.00
N PRO A 60 60.79 -15.60 6.41
CA PRO A 60 60.74 -15.97 5.00
C PRO A 60 59.50 -16.84 4.71
N PRO A 61 58.90 -16.71 3.51
CA PRO A 61 57.75 -17.52 3.12
C PRO A 61 58.10 -19.01 3.09
N LEU A 62 57.14 -19.85 3.49
CA LEU A 62 57.26 -21.30 3.50
C LEU A 62 57.65 -21.84 2.11
N PRO A 63 58.60 -22.79 2.01
CA PRO A 63 58.92 -23.45 0.74
C PRO A 63 57.69 -24.19 0.22
N GLY A 64 57.10 -23.75 -0.90
CA GLY A 64 55.97 -24.43 -1.55
C GLY A 64 54.89 -23.54 -2.15
N SER A 65 54.87 -22.24 -1.87
CA SER A 65 54.03 -21.31 -2.64
C SER A 65 54.66 -21.09 -4.02
N ARG A 66 54.03 -21.63 -5.07
CA ARG A 66 54.37 -21.31 -6.47
C ARG A 66 54.52 -19.78 -6.62
N PRO A 67 55.51 -19.29 -7.39
CA PRO A 67 55.58 -17.87 -7.71
C PRO A 67 54.32 -17.53 -8.51
N VAL A 68 53.39 -16.80 -7.89
CA VAL A 68 52.46 -15.98 -8.66
C VAL A 68 53.35 -14.97 -9.38
N PRO A 69 53.29 -14.84 -10.71
CA PRO A 69 54.07 -13.84 -11.43
C PRO A 69 53.85 -12.48 -10.73
N PRO A 70 54.88 -11.61 -10.65
CA PRO A 70 54.65 -10.27 -10.17
C PRO A 70 53.56 -9.69 -11.07
N VAL A 71 52.39 -9.43 -10.49
CA VAL A 71 51.43 -8.50 -11.09
C VAL A 71 52.22 -7.21 -11.13
N VAL A 72 52.87 -6.96 -12.27
CA VAL A 72 53.26 -5.64 -12.69
C VAL A 72 52.01 -4.83 -12.44
N ALA A 73 52.08 -3.92 -11.48
CA ALA A 73 51.07 -2.91 -11.28
C ALA A 73 51.11 -2.02 -12.52
N THR A 74 50.54 -2.52 -13.61
CA THR A 74 49.99 -1.70 -14.66
C THR A 74 48.93 -0.90 -13.94
N SER A 75 49.26 0.35 -13.66
CA SER A 75 48.34 1.40 -13.25
C SER A 75 47.31 1.59 -14.37
N THR A 76 46.37 0.66 -14.41
CA THR A 76 45.16 0.66 -15.24
C THR A 76 44.02 0.05 -14.42
N SER A 77 43.93 0.36 -13.12
CA SER A 77 42.65 0.37 -12.43
C SER A 77 41.95 1.69 -12.75
N LYS A 78 41.44 1.82 -13.97
CA LYS A 78 40.33 2.75 -14.20
C LYS A 78 39.11 2.15 -13.48
N ASP A 79 38.60 2.91 -12.52
CA ASP A 79 37.21 2.89 -12.06
C ASP A 79 36.71 1.66 -11.26
N VAL A 80 37.35 1.35 -10.13
CA VAL A 80 36.58 0.86 -8.97
C VAL A 80 36.71 1.91 -7.86
N PRO A 81 35.72 2.81 -7.70
CA PRO A 81 35.73 3.77 -6.61
C PRO A 81 35.87 3.02 -5.29
N GLN A 82 36.81 3.44 -4.42
CA GLN A 82 36.80 2.91 -3.06
C GLN A 82 35.43 3.26 -2.46
N LEU A 83 34.91 2.41 -1.56
CA LEU A 83 33.59 2.63 -0.95
C LEU A 83 33.44 4.10 -0.49
N GLN A 84 34.48 4.71 0.08
CA GLN A 84 34.45 6.09 0.57
C GLN A 84 34.21 7.15 -0.52
N ASP A 85 34.54 6.87 -1.78
CA ASP A 85 34.45 7.81 -2.90
C ASP A 85 33.03 7.96 -3.47
N VAL A 86 32.09 7.06 -3.11
CA VAL A 86 30.71 7.13 -3.61
C VAL A 86 29.87 8.05 -2.71
N PRO A 87 29.29 9.15 -3.25
CA PRO A 87 28.52 10.10 -2.45
C PRO A 87 27.30 9.43 -1.81
N LEU A 88 26.98 9.84 -0.58
CA LEU A 88 25.78 9.37 0.11
C LEU A 88 24.53 10.02 -0.49
N ALA A 89 23.44 9.24 -0.56
CA ALA A 89 22.16 9.79 -0.98
C ALA A 89 21.62 10.75 0.09
N GLY A 90 21.27 11.97 -0.31
CA GLY A 90 20.62 12.96 0.55
C GLY A 90 19.21 12.56 1.00
N PRO A 91 18.64 13.25 1.99
CA PRO A 91 17.38 12.86 2.62
C PRO A 91 16.17 12.95 1.67
N TRP A 92 16.05 14.04 0.90
CA TRP A 92 14.90 14.27 0.02
C TRP A 92 14.76 13.23 -1.08
N ILE A 93 15.86 12.87 -1.75
CA ILE A 93 15.81 11.83 -2.78
C ILE A 93 15.46 10.46 -2.18
N ARG A 94 15.89 10.15 -0.95
CA ARG A 94 15.49 8.92 -0.25
C ARG A 94 14.00 8.95 0.07
N PHE A 95 13.48 10.09 0.53
CA PHE A 95 12.07 10.28 0.82
C PHE A 95 11.21 10.09 -0.43
N PHE A 96 11.48 10.81 -1.52
CA PHE A 96 10.69 10.69 -2.75
C PHE A 96 10.77 9.29 -3.36
N ALA A 97 11.96 8.67 -3.38
CA ALA A 97 12.11 7.29 -3.84
C ALA A 97 11.26 6.33 -3.01
N ARG A 98 11.23 6.51 -1.67
CA ARG A 98 10.43 5.68 -0.76
C ARG A 98 8.94 5.89 -0.96
N CYS A 99 8.48 7.14 -1.06
CA CYS A 99 7.08 7.44 -1.34
C CYS A 99 6.65 6.78 -2.65
N LEU A 100 7.40 6.98 -3.73
CA LEU A 100 7.09 6.36 -5.01
C LEU A 100 7.09 4.83 -4.94
N ASP A 101 8.07 4.22 -4.26
CA ASP A 101 8.09 2.77 -4.03
C ASP A 101 6.82 2.28 -3.31
N ILE A 102 6.40 2.95 -2.23
CA ILE A 102 5.21 2.57 -1.46
C ILE A 102 3.94 2.73 -2.30
N TRP A 103 3.79 3.83 -3.04
CA TRP A 103 2.63 4.05 -3.91
C TRP A 103 2.51 3.00 -5.00
N LEU A 104 3.60 2.70 -5.70
CA LEU A 104 3.62 1.66 -6.73
C LEU A 104 3.34 0.27 -6.15
N ALA A 105 3.95 -0.07 -5.02
CA ALA A 105 3.70 -1.34 -4.35
C ALA A 105 2.27 -1.44 -3.81
N THR A 106 1.68 -0.34 -3.35
CA THR A 106 0.28 -0.30 -2.91
C THR A 106 -0.64 -0.68 -4.05
N ILE A 107 -0.49 -0.06 -5.24
CA ILE A 107 -1.28 -0.39 -6.43
C ILE A 107 -1.16 -1.88 -6.78
N VAL A 108 0.06 -2.42 -6.80
CA VAL A 108 0.27 -3.84 -7.13
C VAL A 108 -0.40 -4.75 -6.10
N VAL A 109 -0.24 -4.46 -4.80
CA VAL A 109 -0.80 -5.26 -3.72
C VAL A 109 -2.33 -5.19 -3.73
N THR A 110 -2.93 -4.01 -3.80
CA THR A 110 -4.38 -3.83 -3.74
C THR A 110 -5.07 -4.38 -4.98
N LEU A 111 -4.51 -4.19 -6.18
CA LEU A 111 -5.06 -4.80 -7.40
C LEU A 111 -4.98 -6.32 -7.36
N SER A 112 -3.83 -6.87 -6.98
CA SER A 112 -3.66 -8.34 -6.90
C SER A 112 -4.59 -8.94 -5.86
N LEU A 113 -4.67 -8.32 -4.67
CA LEU A 113 -5.56 -8.76 -3.61
C LEU A 113 -7.03 -8.64 -4.03
N GLY A 114 -7.43 -7.52 -4.63
CA GLY A 114 -8.80 -7.30 -5.09
C GLY A 114 -9.25 -8.33 -6.14
N VAL A 115 -8.38 -8.65 -7.12
CA VAL A 115 -8.66 -9.69 -8.11
C VAL A 115 -8.81 -11.06 -7.45
N VAL A 116 -7.86 -11.45 -6.59
CA VAL A 116 -7.91 -12.76 -5.90
C VAL A 116 -9.16 -12.87 -5.03
N LEU A 117 -9.49 -11.85 -4.25
CA LEU A 117 -10.67 -11.90 -3.39
C LEU A 117 -11.97 -11.88 -4.20
N THR A 118 -12.04 -11.12 -5.28
CA THR A 118 -13.23 -11.11 -6.14
C THR A 118 -13.47 -12.48 -6.78
N LEU A 119 -12.42 -13.15 -7.26
CA LEU A 119 -12.54 -14.43 -7.95
C LEU A 119 -12.76 -15.63 -7.02
N TYR A 120 -12.13 -15.62 -5.84
CA TYR A 120 -12.08 -16.79 -4.97
C TYR A 120 -12.77 -16.60 -3.61
N PHE A 121 -12.93 -15.36 -3.14
CA PHE A 121 -13.45 -15.06 -1.79
C PHE A 121 -14.40 -13.84 -1.79
N PRO A 122 -15.51 -13.87 -2.55
CA PRO A 122 -16.38 -12.70 -2.74
C PRO A 122 -16.98 -12.17 -1.42
N SER A 123 -17.22 -13.03 -0.43
CA SER A 123 -17.66 -12.62 0.91
C SER A 123 -16.59 -11.82 1.67
N ALA A 124 -15.31 -12.18 1.53
CA ALA A 124 -14.21 -11.42 2.11
C ALA A 124 -14.00 -10.09 1.39
N MET A 125 -14.16 -10.05 0.07
CA MET A 125 -14.14 -8.80 -0.71
C MET A 125 -15.22 -7.84 -0.23
N LEU A 126 -16.43 -8.34 0.00
CA LEU A 126 -17.53 -7.55 0.54
C LEU A 126 -17.22 -7.00 1.95
N ALA A 127 -16.64 -7.83 2.83
CA ALA A 127 -16.22 -7.40 4.15
C ALA A 127 -15.12 -6.32 4.10
N LEU A 128 -14.17 -6.43 3.17
CA LEU A 128 -13.13 -5.42 2.98
C LEU A 128 -13.69 -4.08 2.49
N ASN A 129 -14.68 -4.08 1.59
CA ASN A 129 -15.32 -2.85 1.13
C ASN A 129 -16.00 -2.07 2.27
N GLY A 130 -16.42 -2.75 3.34
CA GLY A 130 -16.97 -2.11 4.55
C GLY A 130 -15.92 -1.66 5.57
N THR A 131 -14.64 -1.92 5.34
CA THR A 131 -13.56 -1.60 6.28
C THR A 131 -13.06 -0.18 6.07
N ASN A 132 -12.69 0.51 7.16
CA ASN A 132 -12.08 1.83 7.09
C ASN A 132 -10.77 1.80 6.26
N GLU A 133 -10.68 2.66 5.23
CA GLU A 133 -9.54 2.68 4.31
C GLU A 133 -8.18 2.92 4.99
N GLN A 134 -8.14 3.73 6.05
CA GLN A 134 -6.90 4.03 6.78
C GLN A 134 -6.42 2.81 7.57
N VAL A 135 -7.36 2.08 8.19
CA VAL A 135 -7.07 0.82 8.88
C VAL A 135 -6.58 -0.22 7.88
N LEU A 136 -7.24 -0.33 6.73
CA LEU A 136 -6.82 -1.25 5.67
C LEU A 136 -5.40 -0.91 5.18
N GLY A 137 -5.10 0.36 4.94
CA GLY A 137 -3.75 0.82 4.55
C GLY A 137 -2.68 0.46 5.59
N LEU A 138 -3.00 0.59 6.88
CA LEU A 138 -2.10 0.21 7.98
C LEU A 138 -1.83 -1.30 8.00
N VAL A 139 -2.87 -2.12 7.82
CA VAL A 139 -2.78 -3.59 7.81
C VAL A 139 -2.03 -4.11 6.57
N LEU A 140 -2.18 -3.45 5.42
CA LEU A 140 -1.50 -3.83 4.18
C LEU A 140 -0.03 -3.37 4.13
N LEU A 141 0.36 -2.38 4.93
CA LEU A 141 1.72 -1.85 4.95
C LEU A 141 2.82 -2.92 5.16
N PRO A 142 2.74 -3.86 6.12
CA PRO A 142 3.75 -4.92 6.24
C PRO A 142 3.88 -5.78 4.96
N LEU A 143 2.77 -6.07 4.28
CA LEU A 143 2.79 -6.79 3.00
C LEU A 143 3.49 -5.98 1.90
N ILE A 144 3.24 -4.67 1.84
CA ILE A 144 3.94 -3.72 0.96
C ILE A 144 5.45 -3.75 1.25
N MET A 145 5.86 -3.76 2.52
CA MET A 145 7.27 -3.78 2.92
C MET A 145 7.96 -5.10 2.53
N ILE A 146 7.25 -6.23 2.64
CA ILE A 146 7.73 -7.53 2.16
C ILE A 146 7.90 -7.50 0.63
N LEU A 147 6.92 -6.98 -0.12
CA LEU A 147 7.02 -6.87 -1.57
C LEU A 147 8.23 -6.04 -1.99
N LEU A 148 8.46 -4.88 -1.35
CA LEU A 148 9.63 -4.04 -1.62
C LEU A 148 10.95 -4.75 -1.29
N ALA A 149 10.99 -5.56 -0.24
CA ALA A 149 12.14 -6.37 0.10
C ALA A 149 12.44 -7.43 -0.97
N LEU A 150 11.39 -8.11 -1.47
CA LEU A 150 11.50 -9.09 -2.56
C LEU A 150 12.01 -8.43 -3.84
N PHE A 151 11.46 -7.28 -4.22
CA PHE A 151 11.94 -6.51 -5.38
C PHE A 151 13.41 -6.11 -5.23
N ALA A 152 13.80 -5.58 -4.07
CA ALA A 152 15.19 -5.20 -3.81
C ALA A 152 16.13 -6.41 -3.80
N ALA A 153 15.69 -7.55 -3.29
CA ALA A 153 16.48 -8.78 -3.25
C ALA A 153 16.69 -9.38 -4.65
N SER A 154 15.64 -9.42 -5.47
CA SER A 154 15.64 -10.03 -6.81
C SER A 154 16.27 -9.14 -7.87
N PHE A 155 15.95 -7.85 -7.89
CA PHE A 155 16.43 -6.90 -8.91
C PHE A 155 17.60 -6.03 -8.43
N GLY A 156 18.01 -6.21 -7.17
CA GLY A 156 19.06 -5.41 -6.52
C GLY A 156 18.62 -3.98 -6.19
N ASN A 157 17.42 -3.54 -6.56
CA ASN A 157 16.88 -2.23 -6.23
C ASN A 157 15.35 -2.22 -6.38
N THR A 158 14.71 -1.18 -5.86
CA THR A 158 13.29 -0.90 -6.10
C THR A 158 13.12 0.15 -7.20
N VAL A 159 11.91 0.24 -7.77
CA VAL A 159 11.61 1.10 -8.93
C VAL A 159 11.89 2.58 -8.62
N GLY A 160 11.37 3.09 -7.51
CA GLY A 160 11.59 4.47 -7.08
C GLY A 160 13.06 4.75 -6.82
N LYS A 161 13.76 3.87 -6.10
CA LYS A 161 15.21 4.02 -5.87
C LYS A 161 15.99 4.01 -7.18
N ALA A 162 15.60 3.22 -8.18
CA ALA A 162 16.23 3.23 -9.49
C ALA A 162 16.01 4.55 -10.22
N ILE A 163 14.79 5.11 -10.19
CA ILE A 163 14.44 6.40 -10.80
C ILE A 163 15.28 7.54 -10.20
N PHE A 164 15.40 7.58 -8.87
CA PHE A 164 16.15 8.63 -8.16
C PHE A 164 17.66 8.40 -8.08
N GLY A 165 18.17 7.31 -8.67
CA GLY A 165 19.60 7.00 -8.68
C GLY A 165 20.14 6.60 -7.30
N ILE A 166 19.36 5.89 -6.51
CA ILE A 166 19.74 5.42 -5.17
C ILE A 166 20.06 3.94 -5.23
N LYS A 167 21.15 3.51 -4.58
CA LYS A 167 21.47 2.10 -4.40
C LYS A 167 21.72 1.81 -2.93
N VAL A 168 21.09 0.76 -2.42
CA VAL A 168 21.38 0.25 -1.08
C VAL A 168 22.42 -0.86 -1.19
N ARG A 169 23.55 -0.69 -0.51
CA ARG A 169 24.62 -1.67 -0.41
C ARG A 169 24.55 -2.38 0.93
N ASN A 170 24.49 -3.70 0.88
CA ASN A 170 24.57 -4.56 2.05
C ASN A 170 26.02 -4.56 2.56
N LEU A 171 26.22 -4.19 3.83
CA LEU A 171 27.53 -4.24 4.51
C LEU A 171 27.64 -5.43 5.46
N THR A 172 26.64 -6.31 5.48
CA THR A 172 26.62 -7.53 6.31
C THR A 172 26.92 -8.75 5.46
N ASP A 173 27.40 -9.82 6.10
CA ASP A 173 27.64 -11.11 5.44
C ASP A 173 26.35 -11.90 5.14
N ARG A 174 25.18 -11.31 5.37
CA ARG A 174 23.89 -11.97 5.13
C ARG A 174 23.54 -11.97 3.65
N GLY A 175 22.86 -13.02 3.21
CA GLY A 175 22.29 -13.09 1.87
C GLY A 175 21.30 -11.94 1.57
N SER A 176 21.20 -11.57 0.29
CA SER A 176 20.42 -10.41 -0.19
C SER A 176 18.99 -10.39 0.33
N LEU A 177 18.26 -11.51 0.22
CA LEU A 177 16.86 -11.62 0.66
C LEU A 177 16.69 -11.33 2.15
N VAL A 178 17.47 -12.00 3.00
CA VAL A 178 17.39 -11.86 4.46
C VAL A 178 17.77 -10.45 4.89
N TYR A 179 18.78 -9.87 4.24
CA TYR A 179 19.19 -8.48 4.48
C TYR A 179 18.05 -7.51 4.17
N PHE A 180 17.48 -7.55 2.95
CA PHE A 180 16.43 -6.63 2.56
C PHE A 180 15.15 -6.83 3.36
N LEU A 181 14.75 -8.05 3.67
CA LEU A 181 13.57 -8.29 4.50
C LEU A 181 13.72 -7.67 5.89
N LYS A 182 14.84 -7.92 6.58
CA LYS A 182 15.10 -7.32 7.90
C LYS A 182 15.22 -5.80 7.83
N ARG A 183 15.83 -5.28 6.77
CA ARG A 183 15.97 -3.84 6.57
C ARG A 183 14.61 -3.18 6.37
N GLU A 184 13.77 -3.71 5.50
CA GLU A 184 12.45 -3.14 5.21
C GLU A 184 11.53 -3.21 6.43
N MET A 185 11.58 -4.29 7.21
CA MET A 185 10.85 -4.34 8.49
C MET A 185 11.30 -3.30 9.51
N ARG A 186 12.59 -2.93 9.53
CA ARG A 186 13.08 -1.82 10.37
C ARG A 186 12.74 -0.46 9.82
N VAL A 187 12.71 -0.30 8.49
CA VAL A 187 12.19 0.93 7.88
C VAL A 187 10.73 1.11 8.28
N TRP A 188 9.94 0.04 8.30
CA TRP A 188 8.55 0.07 8.74
C TRP A 188 8.41 0.53 10.20
N THR A 189 9.19 -0.02 11.13
CA THR A 189 9.08 0.32 12.56
C THR A 189 9.80 1.63 12.92
N GLU A 190 11.08 1.80 12.54
CA GLU A 190 11.94 2.93 12.95
C GLU A 190 11.83 4.14 12.02
N GLY A 191 11.40 3.92 10.77
CA GLY A 191 11.21 4.97 9.77
C GLY A 191 9.76 5.43 9.69
N LEU A 192 8.83 4.50 9.51
CA LEU A 192 7.41 4.77 9.28
C LEU A 192 6.55 4.66 10.55
N ALA A 193 7.11 4.36 11.72
CA ALA A 193 6.37 4.18 12.96
C ALA A 193 5.17 3.21 12.82
N ILE A 194 5.40 2.07 12.17
CA ILE A 194 4.40 1.03 11.85
C ILE A 194 3.34 1.52 10.84
N GLY A 195 3.42 2.77 10.37
CA GLY A 195 2.45 3.41 9.50
C GLY A 195 1.46 4.31 10.24
N ILE A 196 1.63 4.52 11.55
CA ILE A 196 0.74 5.38 12.33
C ILE A 196 0.93 6.84 11.86
N PRO A 197 -0.14 7.49 11.36
CA PRO A 197 -0.08 8.89 10.94
C PRO A 197 0.42 9.80 12.08
N PHE A 198 1.05 10.92 11.71
CA PHE A 198 1.69 11.89 12.62
C PHE A 198 2.91 11.36 13.40
N ILE A 199 2.85 10.17 14.03
CA ILE A 199 4.02 9.55 14.68
C ILE A 199 5.13 9.31 13.65
N ALA A 200 4.75 8.83 12.46
CA ALA A 200 5.67 8.64 11.34
C ALA A 200 6.41 9.94 10.94
N LEU A 201 5.82 11.13 11.16
CA LEU A 201 6.48 12.40 10.84
C LEU A 201 7.64 12.69 11.80
N PHE A 202 7.50 12.34 13.09
CA PHE A 202 8.57 12.51 14.07
C PHE A 202 9.75 11.58 13.79
N THR A 203 9.48 10.30 13.47
CA THR A 203 10.52 9.33 13.10
C THR A 203 11.22 9.76 11.82
N GLN A 204 10.47 10.17 10.78
CA GLN A 204 11.04 10.68 9.54
C GLN A 204 11.85 11.96 9.75
N GLY A 205 11.39 12.90 10.57
CA GLY A 205 12.13 14.10 10.95
C GLY A 205 13.43 13.78 11.70
N SER A 206 13.44 12.73 12.53
CA SER A 206 14.67 12.23 13.13
C SER A 206 15.61 11.62 12.10
N GLN A 207 15.12 10.82 11.15
CA GLN A 207 15.98 10.24 10.11
C GLN A 207 16.51 11.33 9.16
N PHE A 208 15.70 12.35 8.84
CA PHE A 208 16.10 13.49 8.04
C PHE A 208 17.31 14.19 8.66
N ARG A 209 17.23 14.54 9.95
CA ARG A 209 18.34 15.20 10.67
C ARG A 209 19.64 14.38 10.63
N LYS A 210 19.56 13.06 10.85
CA LYS A 210 20.73 12.17 10.79
C LYS A 210 21.36 12.13 9.38
N VAL A 211 20.53 11.91 8.36
CA VAL A 211 21.01 11.80 6.97
C VAL A 211 21.56 13.14 6.46
N SER A 212 20.94 14.26 6.83
CA SER A 212 21.46 15.61 6.52
C SER A 212 22.82 15.88 7.17
N ALA A 213 23.08 15.31 8.35
CA ALA A 213 24.38 15.37 9.03
C ALA A 213 25.41 14.35 8.49
N GLY A 214 25.11 13.66 7.38
CA GLY A 214 25.98 12.63 6.79
C GLY A 214 26.00 11.30 7.54
N GLN A 215 25.15 11.13 8.56
CA GLN A 215 25.06 9.90 9.34
C GLN A 215 24.11 8.88 8.66
N PRO A 216 24.31 7.57 8.89
CA PRO A 216 23.34 6.57 8.47
C PRO A 216 21.98 6.78 9.14
N ALA A 217 20.90 6.45 8.44
CA ALA A 217 19.59 6.34 9.07
C ALA A 217 19.61 5.22 10.12
N SER A 218 18.73 5.30 11.13
CA SER A 218 18.74 4.39 12.29
C SER A 218 18.68 2.91 11.88
N TYR A 219 17.85 2.61 10.89
CA TYR A 219 17.67 1.26 10.33
C TYR A 219 18.84 0.77 9.45
N ASP A 220 19.76 1.67 9.07
CA ASP A 220 20.94 1.37 8.22
C ASP A 220 22.26 1.32 9.04
N VAL A 221 22.29 1.80 10.29
CA VAL A 221 23.51 1.87 11.12
C VAL A 221 24.22 0.51 11.20
N GLY A 222 25.49 0.50 10.80
CA GLY A 222 26.40 -0.66 10.84
C GLY A 222 26.02 -1.82 9.91
N ARG A 223 25.09 -1.60 8.96
CA ARG A 223 24.47 -2.71 8.20
C ARG A 223 24.27 -2.39 6.73
N GLY A 224 23.88 -1.17 6.44
CA GLY A 224 23.57 -0.73 5.09
C GLY A 224 24.20 0.61 4.78
N ARG A 225 24.59 0.78 3.52
CA ARG A 225 24.97 2.10 2.99
C ARG A 225 24.06 2.46 1.84
N VAL A 226 23.57 3.69 1.83
CA VAL A 226 22.70 4.20 0.78
C VAL A 226 23.46 5.22 -0.06
N GLU A 227 23.83 4.78 -1.24
CA GLU A 227 24.71 5.48 -2.17
C GLU A 227 23.89 6.24 -3.22
N ALA A 228 24.36 7.43 -3.59
CA ALA A 228 23.85 8.20 -4.71
C ALA A 228 24.64 7.85 -5.98
N ARG A 229 23.93 7.58 -7.06
CA ARG A 229 24.46 7.40 -8.40
C ARG A 229 24.14 8.61 -9.26
N PRO A 230 25.03 9.00 -10.18
CA PRO A 230 24.78 10.10 -11.10
C PRO A 230 23.54 9.79 -11.93
N THR A 231 22.58 10.72 -11.90
CA THR A 231 21.30 10.65 -12.62
C THR A 231 20.88 12.05 -13.03
N SER A 232 20.24 12.16 -14.19
CA SER A 232 19.81 13.46 -14.73
C SER A 232 18.74 14.12 -13.84
N ALA A 233 18.77 15.45 -13.77
CA ALA A 233 17.74 16.22 -13.06
C ALA A 233 16.35 15.96 -13.64
N PHE A 234 16.24 15.82 -14.97
CA PHE A 234 15.01 15.49 -15.67
C PHE A 234 14.38 14.17 -15.19
N ARG A 235 15.19 13.12 -14.99
CA ARG A 235 14.69 11.84 -14.48
C ARG A 235 14.12 11.95 -13.06
N LYS A 236 14.80 12.72 -12.20
CA LYS A 236 14.32 12.98 -10.83
C LYS A 236 13.03 13.80 -10.83
N LEU A 237 12.95 14.82 -11.69
CA LEU A 237 11.74 15.62 -11.89
C LEU A 237 10.58 14.75 -12.33
N LEU A 238 10.77 13.88 -13.34
CA LEU A 238 9.74 12.95 -13.80
C LEU A 238 9.27 12.03 -12.67
N GLY A 239 10.20 11.51 -11.84
CA GLY A 239 9.85 10.71 -10.67
C GLY A 239 8.99 11.46 -9.64
N VAL A 240 9.28 12.73 -9.39
CA VAL A 240 8.47 13.58 -8.50
C VAL A 240 7.11 13.87 -9.13
N LEU A 241 7.04 14.21 -10.43
CA LEU A 241 5.79 14.45 -11.13
C LEU A 241 4.90 13.21 -11.17
N THR A 242 5.47 12.02 -11.36
CA THR A 242 4.72 10.75 -11.24
C THR A 242 4.14 10.57 -9.84
N LEU A 243 4.93 10.83 -8.79
CA LEU A 243 4.42 10.76 -7.42
C LEU A 243 3.28 11.76 -7.18
N VAL A 244 3.42 13.01 -7.64
CA VAL A 244 2.37 14.04 -7.53
C VAL A 244 1.11 13.61 -8.29
N ALA A 245 1.25 13.05 -9.49
CA ALA A 245 0.12 12.54 -10.27
C ALA A 245 -0.59 11.37 -9.56
N LEU A 246 0.15 10.44 -8.96
CA LEU A 246 -0.42 9.32 -8.19
C LEU A 246 -1.20 9.82 -6.97
N VAL A 247 -0.60 10.71 -6.17
CA VAL A 247 -1.25 11.30 -4.99
C VAL A 247 -2.46 12.12 -5.40
N GLY A 248 -2.32 12.99 -6.41
CA GLY A 248 -3.41 13.82 -6.92
C GLY A 248 -4.55 12.99 -7.50
N GLY A 249 -4.25 11.93 -8.25
CA GLY A 249 -5.26 11.00 -8.76
C GLY A 249 -6.05 10.31 -7.64
N TYR A 250 -5.36 9.87 -6.57
CA TYR A 250 -6.03 9.28 -5.40
C TYR A 250 -6.91 10.29 -4.66
N VAL A 251 -6.42 11.51 -4.42
CA VAL A 251 -7.22 12.57 -3.79
C VAL A 251 -8.44 12.92 -4.63
N SER A 252 -8.28 13.07 -5.95
CA SER A 252 -9.40 13.31 -6.86
C SER A 252 -10.40 12.17 -6.86
N PHE A 253 -9.94 10.91 -6.76
CA PHE A 253 -10.82 9.75 -6.63
C PHE A 253 -11.64 9.79 -5.34
N ILE A 254 -11.03 10.13 -4.20
CA ILE A 254 -11.76 10.30 -2.93
C ILE A 254 -12.79 11.42 -3.03
N LEU A 255 -12.41 12.59 -3.54
CA LEU A 255 -13.34 13.72 -3.65
C LEU A 255 -14.51 13.40 -4.58
N TYR A 256 -14.24 12.67 -5.67
CA TYR A 256 -15.28 12.20 -6.57
C TYR A 256 -16.21 11.18 -5.90
N SER A 257 -15.67 10.22 -5.15
CA SER A 257 -16.49 9.22 -4.45
C SER A 257 -17.32 9.82 -3.33
N GLU A 258 -16.79 10.80 -2.59
CA GLU A 258 -17.54 11.57 -1.59
C GLU A 258 -18.68 12.37 -2.22
N GLU A 259 -18.42 13.05 -3.34
CA GLU A 259 -19.45 13.83 -4.05
C GLU A 259 -20.56 12.91 -4.59
N GLN A 260 -20.19 11.76 -5.16
CA GLN A 260 -21.17 10.76 -5.61
C GLN A 260 -22.00 10.24 -4.44
N GLY A 261 -21.37 9.93 -3.30
CA GLY A 261 -22.07 9.57 -2.07
C GLY A 261 -23.01 10.67 -1.56
N ARG A 262 -22.71 11.94 -1.86
CA ARG A 262 -23.58 13.08 -1.52
C ARG A 262 -24.78 13.20 -2.48
N GLN A 263 -24.59 12.90 -3.76
CA GLN A 263 -25.68 12.82 -4.74
C GLN A 263 -26.66 11.70 -4.41
N ASP A 264 -26.13 10.56 -3.95
CA ASP A 264 -26.90 9.43 -3.44
C ASP A 264 -27.88 9.83 -2.30
N LEU A 265 -27.59 10.90 -1.55
CA LEU A 265 -28.47 11.44 -0.49
C LEU A 265 -29.59 12.36 -1.01
N GLN A 266 -29.53 12.84 -2.25
CA GLN A 266 -30.55 13.73 -2.82
C GLN A 266 -31.73 12.92 -3.37
N SER A 267 -32.96 13.33 -3.11
CA SER A 267 -34.12 12.62 -3.68
C SER A 267 -34.36 12.96 -5.15
N PHE A 268 -34.84 12.00 -5.94
CA PHE A 268 -35.34 12.25 -7.29
C PHE A 268 -36.84 11.97 -7.40
N SER A 269 -37.48 12.64 -8.36
CA SER A 269 -38.90 12.49 -8.66
C SER A 269 -39.14 11.35 -9.63
N TRP A 270 -40.06 10.46 -9.29
CA TRP A 270 -40.52 9.38 -10.17
C TRP A 270 -42.03 9.45 -10.34
N ARG A 271 -42.49 9.34 -11.58
CA ARG A 271 -43.91 9.29 -11.92
C ARG A 271 -44.30 7.85 -12.22
N ASN A 272 -45.24 7.33 -11.44
CA ASN A 272 -45.76 5.99 -11.62
C ASN A 272 -46.46 5.86 -12.99
N PRO A 273 -46.00 4.97 -13.90
CA PRO A 273 -46.58 4.85 -15.24
C PRO A 273 -48.04 4.40 -15.26
N ILE A 274 -48.53 3.74 -14.20
CA ILE A 274 -49.89 3.21 -14.12
C ILE A 274 -50.84 4.27 -13.54
N THR A 275 -50.50 4.84 -12.39
CA THR A 275 -51.39 5.76 -11.65
C THR A 275 -51.16 7.23 -12.00
N GLN A 276 -50.06 7.53 -12.70
CA GLN A 276 -49.62 8.87 -13.08
C GLN A 276 -49.30 9.82 -11.91
N LYS A 277 -49.34 9.31 -10.67
CA LYS A 277 -48.94 10.03 -9.44
C LYS A 277 -47.42 10.09 -9.32
N THR A 278 -46.93 11.12 -8.65
CA THR A 278 -45.50 11.36 -8.46
C THR A 278 -45.08 11.09 -7.02
N THR A 279 -43.91 10.49 -6.85
CA THR A 279 -43.26 10.25 -5.55
C THR A 279 -41.78 10.65 -5.59
N LEU A 280 -41.16 10.74 -4.42
CA LEU A 280 -39.74 11.00 -4.26
C LEU A 280 -39.03 9.74 -3.75
N PHE A 281 -38.08 9.25 -4.52
CA PHE A 281 -37.16 8.19 -4.09
C PHE A 281 -35.82 8.80 -3.64
N ALA A 282 -35.12 8.14 -2.73
CA ALA A 282 -33.74 8.50 -2.38
C ALA A 282 -32.81 8.32 -3.59
N GLY A 283 -31.82 9.19 -3.75
CA GLY A 283 -30.92 9.25 -4.92
C GLY A 283 -30.07 8.02 -5.15
N VAL A 284 -29.83 7.24 -4.09
CA VAL A 284 -29.21 5.91 -4.21
C VAL A 284 -29.98 4.98 -5.15
N TRP A 285 -31.28 5.16 -5.32
CA TRP A 285 -32.10 4.32 -6.20
C TRP A 285 -32.01 4.81 -7.64
N HIS A 286 -31.67 3.90 -8.54
CA HIS A 286 -31.58 4.15 -9.96
C HIS A 286 -32.61 3.27 -10.67
N PRO A 287 -33.66 3.85 -11.29
CA PRO A 287 -34.59 3.07 -12.09
C PRO A 287 -33.85 2.50 -13.31
N LYS A 288 -34.09 1.23 -13.60
CA LYS A 288 -33.47 0.50 -14.70
C LYS A 288 -34.58 -0.21 -15.50
N ASP A 289 -34.41 -0.25 -16.81
CA ASP A 289 -35.36 -0.92 -17.70
C ASP A 289 -35.25 -2.45 -17.55
N ILE A 290 -36.40 -3.12 -17.49
CA ILE A 290 -36.49 -4.58 -17.45
C ILE A 290 -37.68 -5.06 -18.28
N GLU A 291 -37.50 -6.17 -19.01
CA GLU A 291 -38.60 -6.83 -19.69
C GLU A 291 -39.37 -7.71 -18.71
N ALA A 292 -40.64 -7.38 -18.46
CA ALA A 292 -41.54 -8.21 -17.67
C ALA A 292 -42.17 -9.30 -18.56
N LYS A 293 -42.14 -10.56 -18.12
CA LYS A 293 -42.85 -11.66 -18.79
C LYS A 293 -44.38 -11.60 -18.62
N GLY A 294 -44.88 -10.75 -17.71
CA GLY A 294 -46.29 -10.52 -17.43
C GLY A 294 -46.51 -9.47 -16.33
N GLY A 295 -47.59 -8.69 -16.44
CA GLY A 295 -47.86 -7.53 -15.59
C GLY A 295 -46.90 -6.35 -15.83
N ASP A 296 -47.03 -5.30 -15.03
CA ASP A 296 -46.11 -4.16 -15.06
C ASP A 296 -45.06 -4.32 -13.96
N LEU A 297 -43.78 -4.22 -14.31
CA LEU A 297 -42.67 -4.38 -13.39
C LEU A 297 -41.65 -3.26 -13.55
N PHE A 298 -41.36 -2.58 -12.44
CA PHE A 298 -40.40 -1.49 -12.38
C PHE A 298 -39.21 -1.92 -11.53
N TYR A 299 -38.01 -1.83 -12.09
CA TYR A 299 -36.78 -2.24 -11.41
C TYR A 299 -35.98 -1.02 -10.97
N PHE A 300 -35.47 -1.09 -9.74
CA PHE A 300 -34.64 -0.06 -9.12
C PHE A 300 -33.40 -0.73 -8.53
N SER A 301 -32.23 -0.14 -8.70
CA SER A 301 -31.02 -0.63 -8.07
C SER A 301 -30.31 0.47 -7.27
N ALA A 302 -29.74 0.07 -6.15
CA ALA A 302 -28.85 0.88 -5.33
C ALA A 302 -27.50 0.17 -5.24
N ASP A 303 -26.71 0.34 -6.30
CA ASP A 303 -25.48 -0.42 -6.53
C ASP A 303 -24.44 -0.15 -5.42
N SER A 304 -24.36 1.09 -4.93
CA SER A 304 -23.50 1.50 -3.78
C SER A 304 -23.85 0.78 -2.48
N LEU A 305 -25.07 0.28 -2.37
CA LEU A 305 -25.60 -0.40 -1.18
C LEU A 305 -25.84 -1.89 -1.40
N LEU A 306 -25.47 -2.43 -2.58
CA LEU A 306 -25.74 -3.82 -2.99
C LEU A 306 -27.18 -4.23 -2.72
N THR A 307 -28.10 -3.33 -3.05
CA THR A 307 -29.54 -3.49 -2.82
C THR A 307 -30.27 -3.30 -4.13
N GLU A 308 -31.31 -4.10 -4.34
CA GLU A 308 -32.15 -4.06 -5.51
C GLU A 308 -33.60 -4.08 -5.08
N ALA A 309 -34.48 -3.47 -5.87
CA ALA A 309 -35.90 -3.49 -5.61
C ALA A 309 -36.71 -3.64 -6.89
N LEU A 310 -37.78 -4.42 -6.79
CA LEU A 310 -38.80 -4.56 -7.80
C LEU A 310 -40.09 -3.96 -7.26
N PHE A 311 -40.78 -3.18 -8.08
CA PHE A 311 -42.12 -2.69 -7.82
C PHE A 311 -43.04 -3.19 -8.93
N GLY A 312 -43.93 -4.11 -8.59
CA GLY A 312 -44.81 -4.79 -9.52
C GLY A 312 -46.26 -4.39 -9.34
N HIS A 313 -46.98 -4.37 -10.45
CA HIS A 313 -48.41 -4.15 -10.54
C HIS A 313 -49.06 -5.26 -11.38
N GLU A 314 -50.22 -5.71 -10.93
CA GLU A 314 -51.02 -6.72 -11.62
C GLU A 314 -52.50 -6.45 -11.40
N LYS A 315 -53.28 -6.48 -12.49
CA LYS A 315 -54.73 -6.36 -12.42
C LYS A 315 -55.35 -7.75 -12.28
N LEU A 316 -56.06 -7.97 -11.17
CA LEU A 316 -56.60 -9.28 -10.78
C LEU A 316 -57.92 -9.64 -11.48
N GLY A 317 -58.61 -8.65 -12.05
CA GLY A 317 -59.87 -8.85 -12.78
C GLY A 317 -61.09 -9.19 -11.92
N ALA A 318 -60.93 -9.27 -10.59
CA ALA A 318 -62.01 -9.41 -9.63
C ALA A 318 -61.64 -8.69 -8.32
N SER A 319 -62.65 -8.14 -7.65
CA SER A 319 -62.49 -7.50 -6.33
C SER A 319 -62.72 -8.50 -5.19
N GLY A 320 -62.23 -8.16 -3.99
CA GLY A 320 -62.43 -9.00 -2.80
C GLY A 320 -61.54 -10.24 -2.74
N ILE A 321 -60.44 -10.26 -3.49
CA ILE A 321 -59.42 -11.32 -3.37
C ILE A 321 -58.82 -11.27 -1.97
N ASP A 322 -58.77 -12.44 -1.31
CA ASP A 322 -58.12 -12.59 -0.02
C ASP A 322 -56.60 -12.31 -0.14
N PRO A 323 -56.07 -11.29 0.56
CA PRO A 323 -54.65 -10.96 0.55
C PRO A 323 -53.76 -12.15 0.94
N GLN A 324 -54.21 -13.02 1.85
CA GLN A 324 -53.43 -14.17 2.29
C GLN A 324 -53.31 -15.24 1.19
N ALA A 325 -54.39 -15.48 0.45
CA ALA A 325 -54.39 -16.36 -0.71
C ALA A 325 -53.44 -15.84 -1.82
N TYR A 326 -53.50 -14.54 -2.13
CA TYR A 326 -52.60 -13.93 -3.11
C TYR A 326 -51.13 -13.98 -2.65
N ALA A 327 -50.86 -13.70 -1.37
CA ALA A 327 -49.52 -13.79 -0.81
C ALA A 327 -48.93 -15.21 -0.89
N THR A 328 -49.76 -16.24 -0.64
CA THR A 328 -49.38 -17.65 -0.81
C THR A 328 -49.05 -17.97 -2.27
N ALA A 329 -49.83 -17.47 -3.22
CA ALA A 329 -49.56 -17.64 -4.65
C ALA A 329 -48.24 -16.99 -5.07
N ILE A 330 -47.95 -15.78 -4.58
CA ILE A 330 -46.65 -15.11 -4.82
C ILE A 330 -45.49 -15.90 -4.21
N GLN A 331 -45.65 -16.39 -2.99
CA GLN A 331 -44.65 -17.25 -2.34
C GLN A 331 -44.36 -18.50 -3.17
N GLN A 332 -45.39 -19.13 -3.74
CA GLN A 332 -45.22 -20.28 -4.63
C GLN A 332 -44.51 -19.88 -5.93
N ALA A 333 -44.87 -18.74 -6.54
CA ALA A 333 -44.28 -18.26 -7.79
C ALA A 333 -42.77 -17.97 -7.67
N ILE A 334 -42.31 -17.51 -6.50
CA ILE A 334 -40.88 -17.23 -6.26
C ILE A 334 -40.12 -18.42 -5.64
N SER A 335 -40.82 -19.51 -5.31
CA SER A 335 -40.28 -20.62 -4.51
C SER A 335 -39.14 -21.38 -5.17
N GLU A 336 -39.02 -21.33 -6.50
CA GLU A 336 -37.92 -21.96 -7.26
C GLU A 336 -36.56 -21.38 -6.85
N ASN A 337 -36.48 -20.05 -6.67
CA ASN A 337 -35.23 -19.34 -6.40
C ASN A 337 -35.12 -18.84 -4.96
N PHE A 338 -36.23 -18.73 -4.24
CA PHE A 338 -36.29 -18.09 -2.92
C PHE A 338 -37.02 -18.96 -1.89
N THR A 339 -36.66 -18.78 -0.62
CA THR A 339 -37.37 -19.36 0.51
C THR A 339 -37.88 -18.24 1.40
N VAL A 340 -39.21 -18.13 1.49
CA VAL A 340 -39.85 -17.25 2.49
C VAL A 340 -39.68 -17.92 3.86
N ALA A 341 -39.01 -17.24 4.78
CA ALA A 341 -38.58 -17.78 6.06
C ALA A 341 -39.47 -17.37 7.24
N THR A 342 -40.34 -16.38 7.02
CA THR A 342 -41.25 -15.82 8.03
C THR A 342 -42.70 -15.95 7.58
N ASP A 343 -43.61 -16.05 8.54
CA ASP A 343 -45.04 -15.96 8.24
C ASP A 343 -45.39 -14.56 7.74
N TRP A 344 -46.36 -14.48 6.84
CA TRP A 344 -46.89 -13.22 6.34
C TRP A 344 -47.51 -12.40 7.50
N GLN A 345 -46.89 -11.26 7.79
CA GLN A 345 -47.33 -10.36 8.85
C GLN A 345 -48.21 -9.24 8.27
N PRO A 346 -49.35 -8.91 8.89
CA PRO A 346 -50.12 -7.74 8.52
C PRO A 346 -49.36 -6.47 8.90
N VAL A 347 -49.26 -5.54 7.95
CA VAL A 347 -48.63 -4.24 8.11
C VAL A 347 -49.51 -3.15 7.49
N THR A 348 -49.22 -1.89 7.81
CA THR A 348 -49.87 -0.75 7.16
C THR A 348 -48.80 0.09 6.47
N VAL A 349 -48.95 0.34 5.18
CA VAL A 349 -48.02 1.16 4.38
C VAL A 349 -48.80 2.35 3.82
N ARG A 350 -48.42 3.58 4.18
CA ARG A 350 -49.16 4.81 3.80
C ARG A 350 -50.68 4.72 4.03
N GLY A 351 -51.09 4.11 5.15
CA GLY A 351 -52.51 3.95 5.51
C GLY A 351 -53.23 2.79 4.80
N ARG A 352 -52.53 2.00 3.98
CA ARG A 352 -53.10 0.84 3.28
C ARG A 352 -52.77 -0.47 4.01
N PRO A 353 -53.76 -1.36 4.21
CA PRO A 353 -53.50 -2.72 4.66
C PRO A 353 -52.61 -3.46 3.66
N ALA A 354 -51.56 -4.10 4.17
CA ALA A 354 -50.61 -4.86 3.38
C ALA A 354 -50.14 -6.10 4.15
N LEU A 355 -49.56 -7.06 3.44
CA LEU A 355 -48.88 -8.22 4.02
C LEU A 355 -47.40 -8.13 3.72
N ARG A 356 -46.57 -8.53 4.68
CA ARG A 356 -45.11 -8.52 4.56
C ARG A 356 -44.50 -9.82 5.01
N ALA A 357 -43.51 -10.30 4.26
CA ALA A 357 -42.68 -11.42 4.65
C ALA A 357 -41.21 -11.18 4.28
N TYR A 358 -40.34 -11.96 4.89
CA TYR A 358 -38.89 -11.96 4.70
C TYR A 358 -38.41 -13.36 4.34
N GLY A 359 -37.33 -13.44 3.58
CA GLY A 359 -36.75 -14.70 3.15
C GLY A 359 -35.32 -14.53 2.63
N SER A 360 -34.78 -15.62 2.09
CA SER A 360 -33.43 -15.66 1.52
C SER A 360 -33.41 -16.41 0.18
N SER A 361 -32.39 -16.15 -0.63
CA SER A 361 -32.15 -16.90 -1.87
C SER A 361 -31.75 -18.34 -1.57
N ARG A 362 -32.18 -19.27 -2.43
CA ARG A 362 -31.79 -20.69 -2.40
C ARG A 362 -30.41 -20.92 -3.01
N THR A 363 -30.01 -20.08 -3.95
CA THR A 363 -28.78 -20.24 -4.73
C THR A 363 -27.62 -19.39 -4.21
N ASP A 364 -27.92 -18.30 -3.50
CA ASP A 364 -26.93 -17.41 -2.90
C ASP A 364 -27.30 -17.07 -1.45
N ALA A 365 -26.65 -17.74 -0.49
CA ALA A 365 -26.90 -17.55 0.93
C ALA A 365 -26.57 -16.15 1.45
N SER A 366 -25.92 -15.30 0.64
CA SER A 366 -25.66 -13.90 0.99
C SER A 366 -26.80 -12.96 0.63
N VAL A 367 -27.83 -13.43 -0.09
CA VAL A 367 -28.96 -12.60 -0.56
C VAL A 367 -30.18 -12.85 0.30
N ASP A 368 -30.58 -11.81 1.05
CA ASP A 368 -31.84 -11.76 1.77
C ASP A 368 -32.82 -10.84 1.04
N PHE A 369 -34.12 -11.05 1.24
CA PHE A 369 -35.17 -10.22 0.65
C PHE A 369 -36.35 -9.96 1.59
N GLN A 370 -37.05 -8.86 1.32
CA GLN A 370 -38.34 -8.49 1.88
C GLN A 370 -39.36 -8.42 0.76
N VAL A 371 -40.54 -8.99 0.97
CA VAL A 371 -41.69 -8.83 0.09
C VAL A 371 -42.81 -8.11 0.83
N THR A 372 -43.42 -7.10 0.21
CA THR A 372 -44.62 -6.42 0.72
C THR A 372 -45.68 -6.39 -0.37
N ILE A 373 -46.91 -6.73 -0.02
CA ILE A 373 -48.04 -6.86 -0.94
C ILE A 373 -49.21 -6.05 -0.40
N ALA A 374 -49.90 -5.29 -1.25
CA ALA A 374 -51.23 -4.77 -0.96
C ALA A 374 -52.17 -5.02 -2.12
N ILE A 375 -53.45 -5.19 -1.82
CA ILE A 375 -54.52 -5.30 -2.79
C ILE A 375 -55.46 -4.12 -2.54
N ASP A 376 -55.73 -3.34 -3.59
CA ASP A 376 -56.67 -2.23 -3.57
C ASP A 376 -57.69 -2.42 -4.69
N GLY A 377 -58.91 -2.84 -4.32
CA GLY A 377 -59.94 -3.19 -5.29
C GLY A 377 -59.56 -4.39 -6.16
N GLU A 378 -59.28 -4.13 -7.46
CA GLU A 378 -58.84 -5.13 -8.44
C GLU A 378 -57.33 -5.09 -8.69
N ASP A 379 -56.60 -4.16 -8.08
CA ASP A 379 -55.18 -3.93 -8.35
C ASP A 379 -54.33 -4.52 -7.23
N ALA A 380 -53.41 -5.42 -7.59
CA ALA A 380 -52.39 -5.96 -6.71
C ALA A 380 -51.07 -5.23 -6.92
N TRP A 381 -50.52 -4.69 -5.84
CA TRP A 381 -49.23 -4.01 -5.80
C TRP A 381 -48.27 -4.80 -4.94
N ARG A 382 -47.03 -4.96 -5.42
CA ARG A 382 -45.99 -5.70 -4.70
C ARG A 382 -44.65 -5.02 -4.79
N THR A 383 -43.88 -5.07 -3.71
CA THR A 383 -42.47 -4.73 -3.71
C THR A 383 -41.64 -5.91 -3.26
N LEU A 384 -40.55 -6.20 -3.97
CA LEU A 384 -39.51 -7.13 -3.51
C LEU A 384 -38.20 -6.34 -3.37
N VAL A 385 -37.66 -6.25 -2.17
CA VAL A 385 -36.39 -5.57 -1.88
C VAL A 385 -35.35 -6.62 -1.50
N PHE A 386 -34.23 -6.67 -2.22
CA PHE A 386 -33.14 -7.61 -2.01
C PHE A 386 -31.92 -6.87 -1.45
N ALA A 387 -31.17 -7.48 -0.53
CA ALA A 387 -29.86 -6.99 -0.10
C ALA A 387 -28.84 -8.12 -0.05
N ARG A 388 -27.62 -7.82 -0.49
CA ARG A 388 -26.50 -8.77 -0.44
C ARG A 388 -25.57 -8.49 0.74
N GLY A 389 -25.19 -9.56 1.45
CA GLY A 389 -24.25 -9.55 2.58
C GLY A 389 -24.81 -8.95 3.87
N ARG A 390 -26.11 -8.65 3.92
CA ARG A 390 -26.82 -8.20 5.12
C ARG A 390 -28.28 -8.60 5.07
N LYS A 391 -28.91 -8.69 6.24
CA LYS A 391 -30.35 -8.87 6.34
C LYS A 391 -31.09 -7.64 5.84
N VAL A 392 -32.23 -7.85 5.18
CA VAL A 392 -33.13 -6.76 4.76
C VAL A 392 -33.97 -6.24 5.93
N ASP A 393 -34.05 -7.01 7.03
CA ASP A 393 -34.79 -6.73 8.27
C ASP A 393 -34.80 -5.24 8.63
N ASP A 394 -35.90 -4.59 8.27
CA ASP A 394 -36.22 -3.18 8.55
C ASP A 394 -35.09 -2.17 8.33
N THR A 395 -34.24 -2.44 7.33
CA THR A 395 -33.24 -1.44 6.92
C THR A 395 -33.96 -0.14 6.56
N PRO A 396 -33.53 1.02 7.09
CA PRO A 396 -34.22 2.30 6.86
C PRO A 396 -34.43 2.59 5.37
N LEU A 397 -33.50 2.13 4.52
CA LEU A 397 -33.59 2.26 3.08
C LEU A 397 -34.70 1.39 2.45
N GLY A 398 -34.78 0.10 2.80
CA GLY A 398 -35.81 -0.78 2.26
C GLY A 398 -37.20 -0.29 2.65
N ARG A 399 -37.37 0.13 3.91
CA ARG A 399 -38.62 0.73 4.39
C ARG A 399 -38.95 2.03 3.65
N ALA A 400 -37.96 2.93 3.47
CA ALA A 400 -38.15 4.18 2.75
C ALA A 400 -38.53 3.94 1.28
N PHE A 401 -37.95 2.92 0.63
CA PHE A 401 -38.32 2.53 -0.73
C PHE A 401 -39.78 2.08 -0.80
N VAL A 402 -40.20 1.17 0.08
CA VAL A 402 -41.59 0.69 0.14
C VAL A 402 -42.56 1.86 0.39
N GLU A 403 -42.26 2.73 1.35
CA GLU A 403 -43.09 3.92 1.62
C GLU A 403 -43.17 4.90 0.44
N ALA A 404 -42.09 5.06 -0.32
CA ALA A 404 -42.05 5.91 -1.51
C ALA A 404 -42.85 5.29 -2.67
N ALA A 405 -42.64 4.00 -2.96
CA ALA A 405 -43.35 3.29 -4.01
C ALA A 405 -44.87 3.28 -3.76
N PHE A 406 -45.31 2.94 -2.55
CA PHE A 406 -46.72 2.92 -2.18
C PHE A 406 -47.34 4.32 -2.02
N SER A 407 -46.56 5.39 -1.87
CA SER A 407 -47.14 6.74 -1.95
C SER A 407 -47.54 7.14 -3.38
N SER A 408 -47.05 6.41 -4.39
CA SER A 408 -47.39 6.63 -5.79
C SER A 408 -48.64 5.88 -6.25
N ILE A 409 -49.27 5.05 -5.41
CA ILE A 409 -50.50 4.33 -5.77
C ILE A 409 -51.75 5.10 -5.37
#